data_AF-A0AAE0E8G1-F1
#
_entry.id   AF-A0AAE0E8G1-F1
#
_cell.length_a   1.000
_cell.length_b   1.000
_cell.length_c   1.000
_cell.angle_alpha   90.00
_cell.angle_beta   90.00
_cell.angle_gamma   90.00
#
_symmetry.space_group_name_H-M   'P 1'
#
loop_
_entity.id
_entity.type
_entity.pdbx_description
1 polymer ?
#
loop_
_entity_poly.entity_id
_entity_poly.type
_entity_poly.pdbx_seq_one_letter_code
_entity_poly.pdbx_strand_id
1 'polypeptide(L)'
;MDDMFIPQGRSRRKTQEITNMHHYRVDLFCAVIDMQLQELNSRFPETNTELLLCGACLSPMDQFYAFDKHILIRLAQFYPRDYSHTKLLALEDQLENYIADMRSSIEFS
;
A
#
# COMPACT_ATOMS: atom_id res chain seq x y z
N MET A 1 -27.45 -14.09 -2.92
CA MET A 1 -26.59 -13.00 -3.46
C MET A 1 -27.11 -12.51 -4.81
N ASP A 2 -27.68 -13.39 -5.63
CA ASP A 2 -28.32 -13.03 -6.91
C ASP A 2 -29.72 -12.43 -6.76
N ASP A 3 -30.30 -12.51 -5.55
CA ASP A 3 -31.58 -11.86 -5.26
C ASP A 3 -31.48 -10.36 -5.50
N MET A 4 -32.60 -9.78 -5.90
CA MET A 4 -32.75 -8.36 -6.14
C MET A 4 -32.48 -7.54 -4.87
N PHE A 5 -31.70 -6.48 -5.01
CA PHE A 5 -31.49 -5.53 -3.92
C PHE A 5 -32.76 -4.70 -3.71
N ILE A 6 -33.21 -4.64 -2.46
CA ILE A 6 -34.41 -3.91 -2.07
C ILE A 6 -33.99 -2.77 -1.14
N PRO A 7 -33.89 -1.52 -1.65
CA PRO A 7 -33.54 -0.38 -0.81
C PRO A 7 -34.64 -0.14 0.23
N GLN A 8 -34.24 -0.06 1.51
CA GLN A 8 -35.16 0.26 2.60
C GLN A 8 -35.70 1.69 2.44
N GLY A 9 -37.01 1.88 2.61
CA GLY A 9 -37.66 3.20 2.57
C GLY A 9 -37.97 3.77 1.18
N ARG A 10 -37.72 3.05 0.07
CA ARG A 10 -38.10 3.47 -1.28
C ARG A 10 -39.24 2.61 -1.86
N SER A 11 -40.11 3.24 -2.64
CA SER A 11 -41.17 2.53 -3.37
C SER A 11 -40.57 1.59 -4.43
N ARG A 12 -40.97 0.31 -4.40
CA ARG A 12 -40.53 -0.74 -5.35
C ARG A 12 -40.81 -0.42 -6.82
N ARG A 13 -41.70 0.54 -7.13
CA ARG A 13 -42.14 0.85 -8.49
C ARG A 13 -41.11 1.62 -9.34
N LYS A 14 -40.00 2.09 -8.76
CA LYS A 14 -38.96 2.88 -9.47
C LYS A 14 -37.53 2.42 -9.17
N THR A 15 -37.35 1.22 -8.65
CA THR A 15 -36.03 0.73 -8.27
C THR A 15 -35.35 0.09 -9.47
N GLN A 16 -34.07 0.40 -9.70
CA GLN A 16 -33.26 -0.32 -10.69
C GLN A 16 -33.17 -1.80 -10.33
N GLU A 17 -33.22 -2.65 -11.34
CA GLU A 17 -33.12 -4.09 -11.18
C GLU A 17 -31.67 -4.53 -10.94
N ILE A 18 -31.10 -4.15 -9.80
CA ILE A 18 -29.75 -4.55 -9.39
C ILE A 18 -29.81 -5.69 -8.39
N THR A 19 -28.87 -6.64 -8.49
CA THR A 19 -28.73 -7.73 -7.53
C THR A 19 -28.08 -7.24 -6.25
N ASN A 20 -28.32 -7.94 -5.14
CA ASN A 20 -27.62 -7.70 -3.87
C ASN A 20 -26.10 -7.78 -4.06
N MET A 21 -25.63 -8.72 -4.87
CA MET A 21 -24.21 -8.86 -5.19
C MET A 21 -23.65 -7.58 -5.83
N HIS A 22 -24.34 -7.01 -6.81
CA HIS A 22 -23.92 -5.75 -7.44
C HIS A 22 -23.93 -4.60 -6.45
N HIS A 23 -25.02 -4.43 -5.70
CA HIS A 23 -25.14 -3.34 -4.73
C HIS A 23 -24.01 -3.38 -3.68
N TYR A 24 -23.80 -4.52 -3.03
CA TYR A 24 -22.77 -4.59 -2.01
C TYR A 24 -21.37 -4.46 -2.60
N ARG A 25 -21.03 -5.20 -3.67
CA ARG A 25 -19.67 -5.17 -4.22
C ARG A 25 -19.32 -3.88 -4.94
N VAL A 26 -20.20 -3.38 -5.78
CA VAL A 26 -19.91 -2.25 -6.67
C VAL A 26 -20.34 -0.95 -6.03
N ASP A 27 -21.59 -0.83 -5.56
CA ASP A 27 -22.07 0.46 -5.05
C ASP A 27 -21.53 0.77 -3.65
N LEU A 28 -21.51 -0.23 -2.74
CA LEU A 28 -21.13 0.00 -1.35
C LEU A 28 -19.63 -0.20 -1.13
N PHE A 29 -19.09 -1.38 -1.45
CA PHE A 29 -17.70 -1.71 -1.16
C PHE A 29 -16.73 -0.80 -1.93
N CYS A 30 -16.91 -0.59 -3.24
CA CYS A 30 -16.04 0.33 -3.98
C CYS A 30 -16.16 1.77 -3.44
N ALA A 31 -17.38 2.25 -3.15
CA ALA A 31 -17.54 3.60 -2.58
C ALA A 31 -16.83 3.74 -1.22
N VAL A 32 -16.86 2.72 -0.37
CA VAL A 32 -16.12 2.73 0.90
C VAL A 32 -14.61 2.74 0.66
N ILE A 33 -14.10 1.93 -0.29
CA ILE A 33 -12.68 1.92 -0.66
C ILE A 33 -12.26 3.29 -1.19
N ASP A 34 -13.05 3.90 -2.08
CA ASP A 34 -12.76 5.21 -2.66
C ASP A 34 -12.72 6.29 -1.58
N MET A 35 -13.66 6.27 -0.63
CA MET A 35 -13.65 7.19 0.53
C MET A 35 -12.39 7.01 1.39
N GLN A 36 -12.00 5.76 1.66
CA GLN A 36 -10.77 5.48 2.43
C GLN A 36 -9.51 5.95 1.69
N LEU A 37 -9.43 5.69 0.39
CA LEU A 37 -8.31 6.13 -0.45
C LEU A 37 -8.23 7.66 -0.49
N GLN A 38 -9.37 8.34 -0.62
CA GLN A 38 -9.42 9.79 -0.60
C GLN A 38 -8.91 10.36 0.74
N GLU A 39 -9.36 9.80 1.85
CA GLU A 39 -8.94 10.23 3.18
C GLU A 39 -7.44 9.99 3.41
N LEU A 40 -6.93 8.81 3.02
CA LEU A 40 -5.52 8.48 3.10
C LEU A 40 -4.68 9.42 2.26
N ASN A 41 -5.05 9.65 0.99
CA ASN A 41 -4.34 10.57 0.10
C ASN A 41 -4.41 12.02 0.58
N SER A 42 -5.46 12.41 1.29
CA SER A 42 -5.55 13.75 1.90
C SER A 42 -4.65 13.91 3.14
N ARG A 43 -4.42 12.84 3.90
CA ARG A 43 -3.60 12.87 5.13
C ARG A 43 -2.13 12.59 4.89
N PHE A 44 -1.82 11.75 3.91
CA PHE A 44 -0.47 11.32 3.57
C PHE A 44 -0.13 11.80 2.15
N PRO A 45 0.57 12.93 2.03
CA PRO A 45 1.23 13.32 0.78
C PRO A 45 2.14 12.19 0.28
N GLU A 46 2.45 12.19 -1.02
CA GLU A 46 3.30 11.18 -1.66
C GLU A 46 4.59 10.90 -0.87
N THR A 47 5.31 11.95 -0.46
CA THR A 47 6.53 11.84 0.34
C THR A 47 6.31 11.16 1.70
N ASN A 48 5.20 11.43 2.38
CA ASN A 48 4.90 10.81 3.67
C ASN A 48 4.50 9.34 3.50
N THR A 49 3.77 9.02 2.43
CA THR A 49 3.44 7.64 2.08
C THR A 49 4.69 6.83 1.77
N GLU A 50 5.62 7.39 1.00
CA GLU A 50 6.91 6.75 0.72
C GLU A 50 7.73 6.50 1.99
N LEU A 51 7.77 7.47 2.92
CA LEU A 51 8.43 7.29 4.22
C LEU A 51 7.82 6.15 5.03
N LEU A 52 6.49 6.05 5.07
CA LEU A 52 5.79 4.95 5.75
C LEU A 52 6.10 3.60 5.11
N LEU A 53 6.11 3.54 3.77
CA LEU A 53 6.47 2.33 3.03
C LEU A 53 7.93 1.91 3.27
N CYS A 54 8.86 2.86 3.39
CA CYS A 54 10.25 2.57 3.77
C CYS A 54 10.36 1.94 5.15
N GLY A 55 9.59 2.43 6.13
CA GLY A 55 9.53 1.81 7.45
C GLY A 55 8.98 0.38 7.39
N ALA A 56 7.90 0.19 6.62
CA ALA A 56 7.27 -1.12 6.45
C ALA A 56 8.17 -2.13 5.72
N CYS A 57 8.98 -1.69 4.75
CA CYS A 57 9.84 -2.59 3.98
C CYS A 57 11.01 -3.16 4.80
N LEU A 58 11.36 -2.55 5.92
CA LEU A 58 12.39 -3.04 6.84
C LEU A 58 11.83 -3.95 7.93
N SER A 59 10.54 -4.30 7.86
CA SER A 59 9.90 -5.20 8.82
C SER A 59 10.53 -6.60 8.79
N PRO A 60 10.88 -7.20 9.93
CA PRO A 60 11.42 -8.56 9.99
C PRO A 60 10.35 -9.65 9.73
N MET A 61 9.06 -9.26 9.65
CA MET A 61 7.96 -10.20 9.44
C MET A 61 8.18 -11.06 8.19
N ASP A 62 7.86 -12.35 8.33
CA ASP A 62 7.95 -13.36 7.26
C ASP A 62 9.29 -13.31 6.52
N GLN A 63 10.40 -13.26 7.29
CA GLN A 63 11.76 -13.19 6.76
C GLN A 63 12.00 -11.96 5.87
N PHE A 64 11.53 -10.80 6.33
CA PHE A 64 11.57 -9.55 5.58
C PHE A 64 10.86 -9.68 4.21
N TYR A 65 9.66 -10.27 4.19
CA TYR A 65 8.87 -10.45 2.97
C TYR A 65 8.57 -9.12 2.27
N ALA A 66 8.31 -8.07 3.05
CA ALA A 66 7.97 -6.74 2.55
C ALA A 66 9.19 -5.94 2.04
N PHE A 67 10.40 -6.51 2.08
CA PHE A 67 11.60 -5.79 1.68
C PHE A 67 11.60 -5.45 0.19
N ASP A 68 11.76 -4.16 -0.10
CA ASP A 68 11.90 -3.62 -1.44
C ASP A 68 13.00 -2.56 -1.46
N LYS A 69 14.12 -2.89 -2.13
CA LYS A 69 15.26 -1.97 -2.25
C LYS A 69 14.91 -0.71 -3.03
N HIS A 70 13.97 -0.76 -3.98
CA HIS A 70 13.64 0.39 -4.82
C HIS A 70 12.96 1.50 -4.01
N ILE A 71 12.14 1.12 -3.02
CA ILE A 71 11.51 2.07 -2.10
C ILE A 71 12.57 2.82 -1.28
N LEU A 72 13.59 2.11 -0.77
CA LEU A 72 14.68 2.69 -0.01
C LEU A 72 15.61 3.58 -0.87
N ILE A 73 15.88 3.17 -2.11
CA ILE A 73 16.65 3.99 -3.06
C ILE A 73 15.89 5.27 -3.42
N ARG A 74 14.58 5.17 -3.68
CA ARG A 74 13.71 6.32 -3.97
C ARG A 74 13.70 7.30 -2.79
N LEU A 75 13.67 6.80 -1.56
CA LEU A 75 13.81 7.63 -0.37
C LEU A 75 15.14 8.41 -0.36
N ALA A 76 16.25 7.74 -0.65
CA ALA A 76 17.57 8.39 -0.71
C ALA A 76 17.64 9.48 -1.80
N GLN A 77 16.89 9.34 -2.90
CA GLN A 77 16.81 10.36 -3.96
C GLN A 77 16.15 11.68 -3.49
N PHE A 78 15.31 11.66 -2.44
CA PHE A 78 14.79 12.90 -1.83
C PHE A 78 15.86 13.71 -1.08
N TYR A 79 17.05 13.12 -0.84
CA TYR A 79 18.16 13.76 -0.14
C TYR A 79 19.37 13.95 -1.07
N PRO A 80 19.25 14.75 -2.16
CA PRO A 80 20.31 14.90 -3.16
C PRO A 80 21.59 15.57 -2.62
N ARG A 81 21.52 16.22 -1.44
CA ARG A 81 22.69 16.76 -0.75
C ARG A 81 23.52 15.66 -0.08
N ASP A 82 22.87 14.60 0.36
CA ASP A 82 23.50 13.50 1.12
C ASP A 82 23.88 12.34 0.19
N TYR A 83 23.07 12.11 -0.85
CA TYR A 83 23.23 11.03 -1.83
C TYR A 83 23.55 11.57 -3.23
N SER A 84 24.82 11.46 -3.61
CA SER A 84 25.24 11.59 -5.01
C SER A 84 24.83 10.35 -5.81
N HIS A 85 24.84 10.44 -7.14
CA HIS A 85 24.57 9.29 -8.02
C HIS A 85 25.46 8.08 -7.69
N THR A 86 26.74 8.31 -7.43
CA THR A 86 27.68 7.25 -7.01
C THR A 86 27.31 6.60 -5.68
N LYS A 87 26.82 7.38 -4.71
CA LYS A 87 26.33 6.85 -3.42
C LYS A 87 25.03 6.08 -3.57
N LEU A 88 24.17 6.45 -4.52
CA LEU A 88 22.94 5.70 -4.80
C LEU A 88 23.25 4.32 -5.40
N LEU A 89 24.21 4.24 -6.32
CA LEU A 89 24.69 2.94 -6.84
C LEU A 89 25.30 2.08 -5.73
N ALA A 90 26.15 2.67 -4.89
CA ALA A 90 26.72 1.96 -3.74
C ALA A 90 25.64 1.51 -2.73
N LEU A 91 24.61 2.33 -2.51
CA LEU A 91 23.48 2.00 -1.64
C LEU A 91 22.72 0.78 -2.17
N GLU A 92 22.53 0.68 -3.48
CA GLU A 92 21.86 -0.47 -4.10
C GLU A 92 22.58 -1.78 -3.75
N ASP A 93 23.91 -1.84 -3.92
CA ASP A 93 24.71 -3.00 -3.55
C ASP A 93 24.69 -3.26 -2.03
N GLN A 94 24.72 -2.20 -1.22
CA GLN A 94 24.66 -2.32 0.24
C GLN A 94 23.34 -2.90 0.74
N LEU A 95 22.22 -2.54 0.11
CA LEU A 95 20.90 -3.04 0.47
C LEU A 95 20.74 -4.54 0.18
N GLU A 96 21.37 -5.04 -0.89
CA GLU A 96 21.40 -6.47 -1.19
C GLU A 96 22.20 -7.26 -0.16
N ASN A 97 23.35 -6.74 0.26
CA ASN A 97 24.13 -7.35 1.33
C ASN A 97 23.36 -7.32 2.66
N TYR A 98 22.76 -6.16 3.01
CA TYR A 98 21.96 -6.01 4.22
C TYR A 98 20.85 -7.06 4.32
N ILE A 99 20.06 -7.26 3.26
CA ILE A 99 18.93 -8.21 3.33
C ILE A 99 19.42 -9.66 3.41
N ALA A 100 20.53 -10.00 2.76
CA ALA A 100 21.14 -11.32 2.87
C ALA A 100 21.63 -11.60 4.31
N ASP A 101 22.29 -10.62 4.93
CA ASP A 101 22.76 -10.70 6.31
C ASP A 101 21.58 -10.79 7.30
N MET A 102 20.55 -9.95 7.13
CA MET A 102 19.39 -9.96 8.02
C MET A 102 18.60 -11.27 7.93
N ARG A 103 18.40 -11.83 6.73
CA ARG A 103 17.69 -13.10 6.54
C ARG A 103 18.47 -14.33 7.00
N SER A 104 19.79 -14.22 7.11
CA SER A 104 20.64 -15.29 7.64
C SER A 104 20.87 -15.16 9.16
N SER A 105 20.46 -14.04 9.76
CA SER A 105 20.58 -13.82 11.20
C SER A 105 19.57 -14.65 11.98
N ILE A 106 20.06 -15.34 13.01
CA ILE A 106 19.23 -16.13 13.93
C ILE A 106 18.31 -15.23 14.76
N GLU A 107 18.67 -13.96 14.95
CA GLU A 107 17.88 -12.99 15.72
C GLU A 107 16.57 -12.59 15.00
N PHE A 108 16.55 -12.71 13.67
CA PHE A 108 15.41 -12.32 12.82
C PHE A 108 14.85 -13.50 12.00
N SER A 109 15.20 -14.74 12.36
CA SER A 109 14.74 -15.98 11.72
C SER A 109 13.41 -16.50 12.25
#